data_AF-A0A3M2DV53-F1
#
_entry.id   AF-A0A3M2DV53-F1
#
_cell.length_a   1.000
_cell.length_b   1.000
_cell.length_c   1.000
_cell.angle_alpha   90.00
_cell.angle_beta   90.00
_cell.angle_gamma   90.00
#
_symmetry.space_group_name_H-M   'P 1'
#
loop_
_entity.id
_entity.type
_entity.pdbx_description
1 polymer ?
#
loop_
_entity_poly.entity_id
_entity_poly.type
_entity_poly.pdbx_seq_one_letter_code
_entity_poly.pdbx_strand_id
1 'polypeptide(L)'
;MNAVATAGLAVDPLLPLWLLGALAALAAVGAMAALRGRLAGAWARILGLVCILVALLNPTLREETRQPLDDVVLAVIDRSSSQRLGARTAQSDAALSALRQWVQTAGGADLRVVEVPDAQGPGGGTRLAEPLATALGRIPPDRLAGV
;
A
#
# COMPACT_ATOMS: atom_id res chain seq x y z
N MET A 1 -10.95 9.60 -10.27
CA MET A 1 -9.58 9.24 -9.84
C MET A 1 -9.12 10.32 -8.86
N ASN A 2 -9.38 10.14 -7.56
CA ASN A 2 -9.01 11.14 -6.57
C ASN A 2 -7.74 10.64 -5.88
N ALA A 3 -6.59 11.18 -6.28
CA ALA A 3 -5.36 10.98 -5.54
C ALA A 3 -5.55 11.58 -4.14
N VAL A 4 -5.44 10.76 -3.10
CA VAL A 4 -5.43 11.24 -1.72
C VAL A 4 -3.99 11.64 -1.43
N ALA A 5 -3.72 12.94 -1.41
CA ALA A 5 -2.44 13.47 -0.97
C ALA A 5 -2.38 13.35 0.56
N THR A 6 -1.50 12.48 1.05
CA THR A 6 -1.24 12.36 2.49
C THR A 6 0.08 13.06 2.76
N ALA A 7 0.05 14.17 3.50
CA ALA A 7 1.27 14.89 3.88
C ALA A 7 1.85 14.30 5.17
N GLY A 8 3.08 13.79 5.11
CA GLY A 8 3.83 13.29 6.26
C GLY A 8 5.04 14.18 6.57
N LEU A 9 5.31 14.42 7.85
CA LEU A 9 6.58 14.99 8.30
C LEU A 9 7.55 13.84 8.56
N ALA A 10 8.59 13.72 7.74
CA ALA A 10 9.65 12.75 7.93
C ALA A 10 10.90 13.44 8.49
N VAL A 11 11.50 12.84 9.52
CA VAL A 11 12.74 13.31 10.14
C VAL A 11 13.84 12.38 9.68
N ASP A 12 14.78 12.89 8.89
CA ASP A 12 15.89 12.12 8.33
C ASP A 12 17.23 12.80 8.70
N PRO A 13 17.74 12.59 9.93
CA PRO A 13 18.87 13.34 10.46
C PRO A 13 20.11 13.18 9.58
N LEU A 14 20.73 14.30 9.19
CA LEU A 14 21.96 14.30 8.39
C LEU A 14 23.16 13.68 9.12
N LEU A 15 23.07 13.60 10.45
CA LEU A 15 24.09 13.05 11.34
C LEU A 15 23.49 11.92 12.19
N PRO A 16 24.31 10.96 12.63
CA PRO A 16 23.89 9.98 13.63
C PRO A 16 23.28 10.65 14.87
N LEU A 17 22.20 10.08 15.40
CA LEU A 17 21.46 10.66 16.53
C LEU A 17 22.34 10.96 17.75
N TRP A 18 23.34 10.12 18.02
CA TRP A 18 24.27 10.33 19.13
C TRP A 18 25.12 11.58 18.94
N LEU A 19 25.55 11.89 17.71
CA LEU A 19 26.37 13.06 17.40
C LEU A 19 25.52 14.33 17.45
N LEU A 20 24.28 14.26 16.94
CA LEU A 20 23.33 15.36 17.06
C LEU A 20 23.02 15.66 18.53
N GLY A 21 22.82 14.62 19.35
CA GLY A 21 22.65 14.75 20.80
C GLY A 21 23.85 15.40 21.49
N ALA A 22 25.07 15.01 21.12
CA ALA A 22 26.30 15.62 21.64
C ALA A 22 26.43 17.11 21.26
N LEU A 23 26.14 17.46 20.00
CA LEU A 23 26.12 18.85 19.53
C LEU A 23 25.05 19.68 20.24
N ALA A 24 23.85 19.12 20.42
CA ALA A 24 22.77 19.78 21.16
C ALA A 24 23.14 20.03 22.62
N ALA A 25 23.79 19.05 23.28
CA ALA A 25 24.27 19.21 24.65
C ALA A 25 25.32 20.32 24.76
N LEU A 26 26.30 20.35 23.85
CA LEU A 26 27.34 21.38 23.82
C LEU A 26 26.73 22.77 23.57
N ALA A 27 25.80 22.88 22.63
CA ALA A 27 25.06 24.10 22.33
C ALA A 27 24.27 24.59 23.55
N ALA A 28 23.63 23.68 24.30
CA ALA A 28 22.88 24.00 25.52
C ALA A 28 23.80 24.55 26.63
N VAL A 29 24.98 23.95 26.82
CA VAL A 29 25.97 24.46 27.80
C VAL A 29 26.42 25.87 27.43
N GLY A 30 26.75 26.11 26.16
CA GLY A 30 27.14 27.43 25.67
C GLY A 30 26.03 28.47 25.81
N ALA A 31 24.79 28.10 25.46
CA ALA A 31 23.61 28.94 25.64
C ALA A 31 23.38 29.31 27.11
N MET A 32 23.48 28.34 28.01
CA MET A 32 23.28 28.56 29.44
C MET A 32 24.38 29.45 30.04
N ALA A 33 25.63 29.28 29.62
CA ALA A 33 26.73 30.16 30.00
C ALA A 33 26.51 31.59 29.48
N ALA A 34 26.05 31.75 28.24
CA ALA A 34 25.76 33.06 27.66
C ALA A 34 24.61 33.80 28.36
N LEU A 35 23.56 33.07 28.75
CA LEU A 35 22.44 33.59 29.53
C LEU A 35 22.88 34.00 30.94
N ARG A 36 23.68 33.17 31.63
CA ARG A 36 24.22 33.50 32.95
C ARG A 36 25.16 34.71 32.92
N GLY A 37 25.97 34.82 31.87
CA GLY A 37 26.86 35.97 31.65
C GLY A 37 26.14 37.24 31.21
N ARG A 38 24.82 37.18 30.97
CA ARG A 38 23.99 38.31 30.46
C ARG A 38 24.60 38.98 29.23
N LEU A 39 25.24 38.19 28.37
CA LEU A 39 25.94 38.70 27.20
C LEU A 39 24.94 39.33 26.23
N ALA A 40 25.25 40.52 25.73
CA ALA A 40 24.47 41.16 24.68
C ALA A 40 24.40 40.24 23.44
N GLY A 41 23.19 39.96 22.96
CA GLY A 41 22.97 39.06 21.82
C GLY A 41 22.98 37.56 22.17
N ALA A 42 22.86 37.17 23.45
CA ALA A 42 22.68 35.76 23.83
C ALA A 42 21.47 35.11 23.14
N TRP A 43 20.34 35.83 23.04
CA TRP A 43 19.14 35.36 22.34
C TRP A 43 19.37 35.09 20.85
N ALA A 44 20.10 35.96 20.16
CA ALA A 44 20.43 35.76 18.74
C ALA A 44 21.31 34.53 18.53
N ARG A 45 22.26 34.27 19.44
CA ARG A 45 23.10 33.06 19.41
C ARG A 45 22.30 31.79 19.66
N ILE A 46 21.38 31.82 20.62
CA ILE A 46 20.48 30.68 20.91
C ILE A 46 19.63 30.38 19.68
N LEU A 47 19.03 31.40 19.07
CA LEU A 47 18.22 31.23 17.87
C LEU A 47 19.05 30.62 16.72
N GLY A 48 20.29 31.09 16.52
CA GLY A 48 21.20 30.52 15.53
C GLY A 48 21.52 29.04 15.79
N LEU A 49 21.81 28.68 17.03
CA LEU A 49 22.05 27.28 17.43
C LEU A 49 20.83 26.40 17.17
N VAL A 50 19.63 26.89 17.49
CA VAL A 50 18.38 26.18 17.22
C VAL A 50 18.18 26.00 15.72
N CYS A 51 18.38 27.03 14.91
CA CYS A 51 18.27 26.94 13.45
C CYS A 51 19.24 25.89 12.87
N ILE A 52 20.48 25.85 13.36
CA ILE A 52 21.47 24.85 12.93
C ILE A 52 21.03 23.44 13.31
N LEU A 53 20.57 23.23 14.55
CA LEU A 53 20.09 21.92 14.99
C LEU A 53 18.87 21.44 14.19
N VAL A 54 17.91 22.33 13.91
CA VAL A 54 16.75 22.02 13.08
C VAL A 54 17.17 21.69 11.64
N ALA A 55 18.12 22.44 11.07
CA ALA A 55 18.65 22.14 9.75
C ALA A 55 19.33 20.77 9.70
N LEU A 56 20.08 20.39 10.75
CA LEU A 56 20.73 19.08 10.85
C LEU A 56 19.74 17.93 11.07
N LEU A 57 18.61 18.20 11.71
CA LEU A 57 17.52 17.25 11.87
C LEU A 57 16.81 16.97 10.52
N ASN A 58 16.94 17.88 9.56
CA ASN A 58 16.45 17.79 8.19
C ASN A 58 14.98 17.33 8.13
N PRO A 59 14.05 18.18 8.62
CA PRO A 59 12.63 17.91 8.49
C PRO A 59 12.24 17.99 7.01
N THR A 60 11.81 16.87 6.44
CA THR A 60 11.36 16.80 5.06
C THR A 60 9.85 16.66 5.00
N LEU A 61 9.21 17.50 4.20
CA LEU A 61 7.80 17.35 3.88
C LEU A 61 7.70 16.29 2.79
N ARG A 62 7.16 15.12 3.14
CA ARG A 62 6.94 14.03 2.18
C ARG A 62 5.47 14.04 1.78
N GLU A 63 5.22 14.44 0.54
CA GLU A 63 3.93 14.23 -0.13
C GLU A 63 3.94 12.83 -0.75
N GLU A 64 3.27 11.88 -0.11
CA GLU A 64 3.07 10.56 -0.69
C GLU A 64 1.84 10.60 -1.61
N THR A 65 2.08 10.74 -2.91
CA THR A 65 1.05 10.52 -3.93
C THR A 65 0.86 9.03 -4.14
N ARG A 66 -0.02 8.41 -3.35
CA ARG A 66 -0.41 7.00 -3.57
C ARG A 66 -1.48 6.96 -4.65
N GLN A 67 -1.16 6.33 -5.78
CA GLN A 67 -2.17 5.90 -6.73
C GLN A 67 -2.72 4.56 -6.23
N PRO A 68 -3.99 4.48 -5.79
CA PRO A 68 -4.59 3.19 -5.51
C PRO A 68 -4.63 2.41 -6.83
N LEU A 69 -3.91 1.30 -6.89
CA LEU A 69 -4.08 0.33 -7.96
C LEU A 69 -5.39 -0.42 -7.69
N ASP A 70 -6.19 -0.65 -8.73
CA ASP A 70 -7.40 -1.44 -8.58
C ASP A 70 -7.05 -2.85 -8.07
N ASP A 71 -7.79 -3.34 -7.09
CA ASP A 71 -7.66 -4.72 -6.62
C ASP A 71 -8.19 -5.69 -7.69
N VAL A 72 -7.89 -6.98 -7.57
CA VAL A 72 -8.34 -8.01 -8.50
C VAL A 72 -9.20 -9.00 -7.74
N VAL A 73 -10.43 -9.19 -8.23
CA VAL A 73 -11.34 -10.26 -7.80
C VAL A 73 -11.26 -11.38 -8.83
N LEU A 74 -10.93 -12.60 -8.41
CA LEU A 74 -10.80 -13.74 -9.30
C LEU A 74 -12.08 -14.60 -9.25
N ALA A 75 -12.87 -14.61 -10.32
CA ALA A 75 -14.00 -15.52 -10.45
C ALA A 75 -13.60 -16.78 -11.23
N VAL A 76 -13.66 -17.94 -10.59
CA VAL A 76 -13.45 -19.24 -11.24
C VAL A 76 -14.78 -19.91 -11.54
N ILE A 77 -15.04 -20.21 -12.80
CA ILE A 77 -16.30 -20.82 -13.25
C ILE A 77 -16.02 -22.23 -13.75
N ASP A 78 -16.60 -23.21 -13.08
CA ASP A 78 -16.59 -24.59 -13.57
C ASP A 78 -17.55 -24.73 -14.76
N ARG A 79 -17.00 -25.16 -15.90
CA ARG A 79 -17.70 -25.46 -17.17
C ARG A 79 -17.64 -26.96 -17.51
N SER A 80 -17.41 -27.82 -16.52
CA SER A 80 -17.48 -29.27 -16.64
C SER A 80 -18.84 -29.78 -17.12
N SER A 81 -18.88 -31.01 -17.62
CA SER A 81 -20.13 -31.68 -18.03
C SER A 81 -21.15 -31.76 -16.89
N SER A 82 -20.70 -31.90 -15.64
CA SER A 82 -21.55 -31.86 -14.44
C SER A 82 -22.24 -30.51 -14.21
N GLN A 83 -21.69 -29.42 -14.73
CA GLN A 83 -22.26 -28.07 -14.64
C GLN A 83 -23.31 -27.79 -15.72
N ARG A 84 -23.43 -28.64 -16.73
CA ARG A 84 -24.49 -28.56 -17.74
C ARG A 84 -25.77 -29.30 -17.36
N LEU A 85 -25.81 -29.92 -16.19
CA LEU A 85 -26.98 -30.65 -15.72
C LEU A 85 -28.06 -29.69 -15.20
N GLY A 86 -29.23 -29.71 -15.84
CA GLY A 86 -30.37 -28.88 -15.46
C GLY A 86 -30.12 -27.40 -15.67
N ALA A 87 -30.42 -26.58 -14.66
CA ALA A 87 -30.31 -25.12 -14.74
C ALA A 87 -28.97 -24.56 -14.21
N ARG A 88 -27.99 -25.42 -13.89
CA ARG A 88 -26.73 -25.01 -13.23
C ARG A 88 -25.92 -24.00 -14.04
N THR A 89 -25.80 -24.19 -15.35
CA THR A 89 -25.14 -23.22 -16.25
C THR A 89 -25.80 -21.84 -16.14
N ALA A 90 -27.13 -21.79 -16.25
CA ALA A 90 -27.88 -20.54 -16.19
C ALA A 90 -27.75 -19.86 -14.82
N GLN A 91 -27.71 -20.63 -13.72
CA GLN A 91 -27.46 -20.11 -12.38
C GLN A 91 -26.04 -19.54 -12.25
N SER A 92 -25.02 -20.23 -12.76
CA SER A 92 -23.63 -19.74 -12.73
C SER A 92 -23.44 -18.48 -13.57
N ASP A 93 -24.10 -18.39 -14.73
CA ASP A 93 -24.03 -17.20 -15.59
C ASP A 93 -24.73 -16.00 -14.96
N ALA A 94 -25.88 -16.22 -14.32
CA ALA A 94 -26.58 -15.18 -13.58
C ALA A 94 -25.74 -14.66 -12.40
N ALA A 95 -25.11 -15.55 -11.64
CA ALA A 95 -24.23 -15.19 -10.54
C ALA A 95 -23.00 -14.40 -11.02
N LEU A 96 -22.38 -14.81 -12.14
CA LEU A 96 -21.27 -14.07 -12.73
C LEU A 96 -21.69 -12.67 -13.19
N SER A 97 -22.87 -12.55 -13.79
CA SER A 97 -23.40 -11.25 -14.22
C SER A 97 -23.66 -10.32 -13.04
N ALA A 98 -24.23 -10.84 -11.95
CA ALA A 98 -24.44 -10.08 -10.72
C ALA A 98 -23.10 -9.63 -10.10
N LEU A 99 -22.08 -10.51 -10.09
CA LEU A 99 -20.74 -10.17 -9.60
C LEU A 99 -20.08 -9.08 -10.47
N ARG A 100 -20.17 -9.20 -11.80
CA ARG A 100 -19.69 -8.16 -12.73
C ARG A 100 -20.32 -6.81 -12.45
N GLN A 101 -21.63 -6.78 -12.26
CA GLN A 101 -22.35 -5.55 -11.99
C GLN A 101 -21.94 -4.96 -10.64
N TRP A 102 -21.80 -5.80 -9.61
CA TRP A 102 -21.35 -5.35 -8.29
C TRP A 102 -19.93 -4.74 -8.34
N VAL A 103 -18.96 -5.40 -9.00
CA VAL A 103 -17.59 -4.89 -9.13
C VAL A 103 -17.57 -3.55 -9.88
N GLN A 104 -18.33 -3.43 -10.98
CA GLN A 104 -18.43 -2.19 -11.74
C GLN A 104 -19.03 -1.04 -10.92
N THR A 105 -20.05 -1.33 -10.10
CA THR A 105 -20.71 -0.33 -9.26
C THR A 105 -19.86 0.07 -8.05
N ALA A 106 -19.18 -0.88 -7.41
CA ALA A 106 -18.32 -0.61 -6.26
C ALA A 106 -17.09 0.22 -6.65
N GLY A 107 -16.52 -0.05 -7.83
CA GLY A 107 -15.28 0.56 -8.30
C GLY A 107 -14.05 0.14 -7.48
N GLY A 108 -12.85 0.42 -7.97
CA GLY A 108 -11.60 0.09 -7.28
C GLY A 108 -11.18 -1.37 -7.33
N ALA A 109 -11.87 -2.20 -8.14
CA ALA A 109 -11.50 -3.59 -8.39
C ALA A 109 -11.74 -3.99 -9.86
N ASP A 110 -10.88 -4.85 -10.39
CA ASP A 110 -10.98 -5.51 -11.68
C ASP A 110 -11.42 -6.96 -11.50
N LEU A 111 -12.40 -7.41 -12.29
CA LEU A 111 -12.91 -8.77 -12.21
C LEU A 111 -12.21 -9.64 -13.26
N ARG A 112 -11.38 -10.58 -12.80
CA ARG A 112 -10.74 -11.56 -13.67
C ARG A 112 -11.53 -12.86 -13.65
N VAL A 113 -12.01 -13.29 -14.81
CA VAL A 113 -12.80 -14.51 -14.95
C VAL A 113 -11.97 -15.61 -15.58
N VAL A 114 -11.95 -16.80 -14.97
CA VAL A 114 -11.30 -17.99 -15.50
C VAL A 114 -12.32 -19.11 -15.59
N GLU A 115 -12.57 -19.59 -16.81
CA GLU A 115 -13.47 -20.71 -17.06
C GLU A 115 -12.66 -22.01 -17.11
N VAL A 116 -13.10 -23.03 -16.36
CA VAL A 116 -12.44 -24.33 -16.26
C VAL A 116 -13.30 -25.38 -16.97
N PRO A 117 -12.90 -25.85 -18.16
CA PRO A 117 -13.61 -26.92 -18.85
C PRO A 117 -13.32 -28.30 -18.19
N ASP A 118 -14.02 -29.33 -18.66
CA ASP A 118 -13.69 -30.71 -18.29
C ASP A 118 -12.22 -31.05 -18.59
N ALA A 119 -11.61 -31.85 -17.72
CA ALA A 119 -10.25 -32.33 -17.93
C ALA A 119 -10.18 -33.21 -19.18
N GLN A 120 -9.20 -32.94 -20.05
CA GLN A 120 -8.94 -33.77 -21.23
C GLN A 120 -8.20 -35.06 -20.84
N GLY A 121 -8.81 -36.23 -21.09
CA GLY A 121 -8.20 -37.56 -20.86
C GLY A 121 -9.20 -38.65 -20.42
N PRO A 122 -8.80 -39.93 -20.39
CA PRO A 122 -9.67 -41.03 -19.94
C PRO A 122 -9.98 -40.89 -18.44
N GLY A 123 -11.28 -40.87 -18.07
CA GLY A 123 -11.74 -40.68 -16.69
C GLY A 123 -12.19 -39.26 -16.34
N GLY A 124 -12.74 -38.53 -17.31
CA GLY A 124 -13.14 -37.11 -17.23
C GLY A 124 -13.78 -36.66 -15.91
N GLY A 125 -13.30 -35.52 -15.40
CA GLY A 125 -13.76 -34.86 -14.19
C GLY A 125 -13.22 -33.43 -14.11
N THR A 126 -13.60 -32.68 -13.08
CA THR A 126 -13.20 -31.27 -12.93
C THR A 126 -11.81 -31.12 -12.29
N ARG A 127 -10.89 -30.42 -12.97
CA ARG A 127 -9.58 -30.04 -12.42
C ARG A 127 -9.52 -28.55 -12.13
N LEU A 128 -10.05 -28.11 -10.99
CA LEU A 128 -10.09 -26.68 -10.60
C LEU A 128 -8.78 -26.17 -10.00
N ALA A 129 -8.03 -27.04 -9.31
CA ALA A 129 -6.86 -26.64 -8.54
C ALA A 129 -5.73 -26.04 -9.40
N GLU A 130 -5.43 -26.66 -10.54
CA GLU A 130 -4.35 -26.23 -11.43
C GLU A 130 -4.65 -24.90 -12.16
N PRO A 131 -5.85 -24.70 -12.77
CA PRO A 131 -6.26 -23.41 -13.32
C PRO A 131 -6.31 -22.30 -12.27
N LEU A 132 -6.81 -22.60 -11.07
CA LEU A 132 -6.84 -21.63 -9.96
C LEU A 132 -5.43 -21.21 -9.54
N ALA A 133 -4.51 -22.16 -9.32
CA ALA A 133 -3.13 -21.86 -8.99
C ALA A 133 -2.43 -21.06 -10.09
N THR A 134 -2.69 -21.38 -11.36
CA THR A 134 -2.16 -20.64 -12.51
C THR A 134 -2.72 -19.21 -12.57
N ALA A 135 -4.00 -19.04 -12.27
CA ALA A 135 -4.65 -17.73 -12.26
C ALA A 135 -4.14 -16.85 -11.10
N LEU A 136 -4.01 -17.43 -9.90
CA LEU A 136 -3.43 -16.77 -8.73
C LEU A 136 -1.97 -16.38 -8.97
N GLY A 137 -1.18 -17.23 -9.62
CA GLY A 137 0.22 -16.91 -9.96
C GLY A 137 0.40 -15.73 -10.93
N ARG A 138 -0.68 -15.28 -11.61
CA ARG A 138 -0.67 -14.11 -12.49
C ARG A 138 -1.17 -12.84 -11.81
N ILE A 139 -1.63 -12.92 -10.55
CA ILE A 139 -2.16 -11.81 -9.78
C ILE A 139 -1.15 -11.49 -8.66
N PRO A 140 -0.67 -10.24 -8.55
CA PRO A 140 0.16 -9.84 -7.43
C PRO A 140 -0.59 -10.06 -6.09
N PRO A 141 0.03 -10.69 -5.08
CA PRO A 141 -0.65 -11.07 -3.84
C PRO A 141 -1.17 -9.87 -3.03
N ASP A 142 -0.54 -8.71 -3.21
CA ASP A 142 -0.92 -7.41 -2.65
C ASP A 142 -2.16 -6.78 -3.31
N ARG A 143 -2.63 -7.35 -4.43
CA ARG A 143 -3.82 -6.89 -5.17
C ARG A 143 -4.96 -7.91 -5.17
N LEU A 144 -4.84 -9.07 -4.52
CA LEU A 144 -5.92 -10.05 -4.50
C LEU A 144 -6.96 -9.68 -3.43
N ALA A 145 -8.14 -9.21 -3.86
CA ALA A 145 -9.23 -8.91 -2.92
C ALA A 145 -10.04 -10.16 -2.51
N GLY A 146 -10.06 -11.19 -3.36
CA GLY A 146 -10.77 -12.43 -3.08
C GLY A 146 -10.86 -13.38 -4.28
N VAL A 147 -11.31 -14.60 -4.00
CA VAL A 147 -11.60 -15.70 -4.95
C VAL A 147 -13.00 -16.22 -4.70
#